data_AF-A0A2P5FHU7-F1
#
_entry.id   AF-A0A2P5FHU7-F1
#
_cell.length_a   1.000
_cell.length_b   1.000
_cell.length_c   1.000
_cell.angle_alpha   90.00
_cell.angle_beta   90.00
_cell.angle_gamma   90.00
#
_symmetry.space_group_name_H-M   'P 1'
#
loop_
_entity.id
_entity.type
_entity.pdbx_description
1 polymer ?
#
loop_
_entity_poly.entity_id
_entity_poly.type
_entity_poly.pdbx_seq_one_letter_code
_entity_poly.pdbx_strand_id
1 'polypeptide(L)'
;MYERYAVLFAFRNNGGDEAVAAIIDSLGSNSALLRREVAYVLGQLQNKAASAALSDKDVNEHPMVRHEAAEALGSIADDQSVSLL
;
A
#
# COMPACT_ATOMS: atom_id res chain seq x y z
N MET A 1 16.01 10.27 1.08
CA MET A 1 15.44 8.92 1.36
C MET A 1 14.74 8.90 2.71
N TYR A 2 15.42 9.21 3.82
CA TYR A 2 14.89 9.19 5.20
C TYR A 2 13.59 9.99 5.41
N GLU A 3 13.48 11.21 4.87
CA GLU A 3 12.29 12.05 5.03
C GLU A 3 11.01 11.41 4.48
N ARG A 4 11.08 10.65 3.37
CA ARG A 4 9.90 9.98 2.79
C ARG A 4 9.40 8.84 3.67
N TYR A 5 10.31 8.10 4.30
CA TYR A 5 9.97 7.06 5.27
C TYR A 5 9.40 7.67 6.55
N ALA A 6 10.01 8.75 7.08
CA ALA A 6 9.52 9.42 8.27
C ALA A 6 8.10 9.99 8.10
N VAL A 7 7.80 10.57 6.94
CA VAL A 7 6.48 11.09 6.60
C VAL A 7 5.46 9.95 6.44
N LEU A 8 5.85 8.83 5.81
CA LEU A 8 5.00 7.64 5.67
C LEU A 8 4.56 7.10 7.04
N PHE A 9 5.50 6.98 7.98
CA PHE A 9 5.20 6.52 9.34
C PHE A 9 4.44 7.56 10.17
N ALA A 10 4.67 8.85 9.95
CA ALA A 10 3.88 9.91 10.59
C ALA A 10 2.42 9.90 10.13
N PHE A 11 2.17 9.69 8.83
CA PHE A 11 0.82 9.57 8.29
C PHE A 11 0.08 8.33 8.81
N ARG A 12 0.78 7.19 8.93
CA ARG A 12 0.23 5.98 9.55
C ARG A 12 -0.35 6.27 10.95
N ASN A 13 0.35 7.09 11.74
CA ASN A 13 -0.02 7.35 13.13
C ASN A 13 -1.14 8.42 13.29
N ASN A 14 -1.33 9.31 12.31
CA ASN A 14 -2.37 10.35 12.35
C ASN A 14 -3.74 9.90 11.80
N GLY A 15 -3.81 8.77 11.07
CA GLY A 15 -5.02 7.94 10.96
C GLY A 15 -6.30 8.57 10.36
N GLY A 16 -6.19 9.47 9.38
CA GLY A 16 -7.33 10.05 8.66
C GLY A 16 -7.42 9.62 7.19
N ASP A 17 -8.60 9.73 6.58
CA ASP A 17 -8.83 9.37 5.17
C ASP A 17 -7.90 10.12 4.20
N GLU A 18 -7.57 11.39 4.49
CA GLU A 18 -6.63 12.21 3.74
C GLU A 18 -5.18 11.67 3.82
N ALA A 19 -4.79 11.16 4.98
CA ALA A 19 -3.48 10.53 5.17
C ALA A 19 -3.40 9.21 4.38
N VAL A 20 -4.47 8.41 4.39
CA VAL A 20 -4.55 7.17 3.61
C VAL A 20 -4.48 7.48 2.11
N ALA A 21 -5.20 8.50 1.63
CA ALA A 21 -5.13 8.93 0.23
C ALA A 21 -3.70 9.34 -0.18
N ALA A 22 -3.00 10.13 0.65
CA ALA A 22 -1.62 10.53 0.37
C ALA A 22 -0.64 9.34 0.38
N ILE A 23 -0.87 8.34 1.23
CA ILE A 23 -0.09 7.10 1.23
C ILE A 23 -0.36 6.31 -0.05
N ILE A 24 -1.63 6.17 -0.47
CA ILE A 24 -2.01 5.50 -1.72
C ILE A 24 -1.31 6.16 -2.92
N ASP A 25 -1.34 7.49 -3.02
CA ASP A 25 -0.67 8.23 -4.10
C ASP A 25 0.85 7.93 -4.18
N SER A 26 1.46 7.57 -3.05
CA SER A 26 2.89 7.23 -2.99
C SER A 26 3.23 5.90 -3.68
N LEU A 27 2.24 5.08 -4.04
CA LEU A 27 2.41 3.92 -4.93
C LEU A 27 2.87 4.33 -6.34
N GLY A 28 2.67 5.59 -6.76
CA GLY A 28 3.19 6.12 -8.02
C GLY A 28 4.70 6.44 -8.03
N SER A 29 5.42 6.21 -6.92
CA SER A 29 6.86 6.50 -6.82
C SER A 29 7.67 5.68 -7.84
N ASN A 30 8.74 6.25 -8.40
CA ASN A 30 9.69 5.52 -9.28
C ASN A 30 10.55 4.48 -8.55
N SER A 31 10.54 4.44 -7.21
CA SER A 31 11.34 3.50 -6.41
C SER A 31 10.50 2.29 -6.00
N ALA A 32 10.85 1.10 -6.52
CA ALA A 32 10.21 -0.16 -6.12
C ALA A 32 10.32 -0.43 -4.61
N LEU A 33 11.45 -0.06 -3.98
CA LEU A 33 11.63 -0.19 -2.52
C LEU A 33 10.62 0.67 -1.75
N LEU A 34 10.38 1.90 -2.20
CA LEU A 34 9.40 2.78 -1.57
C LEU A 34 7.97 2.29 -1.82
N ARG A 35 7.64 1.85 -3.04
CA ARG A 35 6.30 1.28 -3.34
C ARG A 35 6.00 0.06 -2.48
N ARG A 36 6.99 -0.83 -2.28
CA ARG A 36 6.88 -1.96 -1.35
C ARG A 36 6.56 -1.47 0.06
N GLU A 37 7.32 -0.51 0.59
CA GLU A 37 7.07 -0.02 1.94
C GLU A 37 5.69 0.63 2.09
N VAL A 38 5.24 1.34 1.05
CA VAL A 38 3.89 1.90 1.00
C VAL A 38 2.84 0.79 1.06
N ALA A 39 2.98 -0.28 0.26
CA ALA A 39 2.07 -1.43 0.29
C ALA A 39 2.04 -2.08 1.68
N TYR A 40 3.20 -2.29 2.31
CA TYR A 40 3.32 -2.79 3.68
C TYR A 40 2.53 -1.92 4.66
N VAL A 41 2.73 -0.60 4.63
CA VAL A 41 2.04 0.33 5.54
C VAL A 41 0.53 0.35 5.30
N LEU A 42 0.07 0.29 4.05
CA LEU A 42 -1.36 0.20 3.73
C LEU A 42 -1.97 -1.10 4.28
N GLY A 43 -1.27 -2.23 4.17
CA GLY A 43 -1.68 -3.49 4.80
C GLY A 43 -1.77 -3.39 6.32
N GLN A 44 -0.81 -2.74 6.97
CA GLN A 44 -0.80 -2.50 8.42
C GLN A 44 -1.93 -1.56 8.89
N LEU A 45 -2.40 -0.67 8.02
CA LEU A 45 -3.52 0.23 8.32
C LEU A 45 -4.88 -0.46 8.18
N GLN A 46 -4.96 -1.56 7.42
CA GLN A 46 -6.18 -2.33 7.14
C GLN A 46 -7.36 -1.47 6.64
N ASN A 47 -7.07 -0.32 6.02
CA ASN A 47 -8.10 0.57 5.50
C ASN A 47 -8.52 0.12 4.09
N LYS A 48 -9.80 -0.19 3.92
CA LYS A 48 -10.40 -0.67 2.66
C LYS A 48 -10.27 0.30 1.48
N ALA A 49 -10.02 1.59 1.73
CA ALA A 49 -9.73 2.55 0.67
C ALA A 49 -8.48 2.16 -0.15
N ALA A 50 -7.55 1.39 0.44
CA ALA A 50 -6.33 0.95 -0.22
C ALA A 50 -6.52 -0.25 -1.16
N SER A 51 -7.61 -1.02 -1.01
CA SER A 51 -7.79 -2.28 -1.72
C SER A 51 -7.74 -2.11 -3.24
N ALA A 52 -8.42 -1.10 -3.77
CA ALA A 52 -8.42 -0.84 -5.22
C ALA A 52 -7.01 -0.54 -5.75
N ALA A 53 -6.21 0.23 -5.00
CA ALA A 53 -4.86 0.61 -5.40
C ALA A 53 -3.86 -0.55 -5.28
N LEU A 54 -4.04 -1.43 -4.29
CA LEU A 54 -3.20 -2.63 -4.10
C LEU A 54 -3.56 -3.77 -5.05
N SER A 55 -4.74 -3.74 -5.66
CA SER A 55 -5.24 -4.77 -6.59
C SER A 55 -4.67 -4.66 -8.01
N ASP A 56 -3.66 -3.81 -8.23
CA ASP A 56 -2.99 -3.70 -9.53
C ASP A 56 -2.38 -5.05 -9.95
N LYS A 57 -2.67 -5.46 -11.17
CA LYS A 57 -2.23 -6.72 -11.78
C LYS A 57 -1.07 -6.54 -12.76
N ASP A 58 -0.38 -5.39 -12.73
CA ASP A 58 0.77 -5.16 -13.60
C ASP A 58 1.85 -6.24 -13.42
N VAL A 59 1.97 -7.10 -14.43
CA VAL A 59 2.95 -8.18 -14.49
C VAL A 59 4.38 -7.68 -14.62
N ASN A 60 4.57 -6.42 -15.00
CA ASN A 60 5.87 -5.77 -15.12
C ASN A 60 6.31 -5.08 -13.83
N GLU A 61 5.41 -4.93 -12.84
CA GLU A 61 5.79 -4.43 -11.52
C GLU A 61 6.81 -5.37 -10.88
N HIS A 62 7.72 -4.78 -10.11
CA HIS A 62 8.77 -5.47 -9.40
C HIS A 62 8.19 -6.57 -8.49
N PRO A 63 8.71 -7.82 -8.54
CA PRO A 63 8.12 -8.96 -7.83
C PRO A 63 7.89 -8.74 -6.34
N MET A 64 8.82 -8.04 -5.67
CA MET A 64 8.72 -7.69 -4.25
C MET A 64 7.52 -6.77 -3.93
N VAL A 65 7.19 -5.82 -4.83
CA VAL A 65 6.04 -4.93 -4.65
C VAL A 65 4.75 -5.72 -4.82
N ARG A 66 4.67 -6.61 -5.82
CA ARG A 66 3.52 -7.48 -6.03
C ARG A 66 3.27 -8.43 -4.85
N HIS A 67 4.34 -9.01 -4.31
CA HIS A 67 4.27 -9.87 -3.13
C HIS A 67 3.70 -9.10 -1.93
N GLU A 68 4.24 -7.93 -1.63
CA GLU A 68 3.78 -7.10 -0.52
C GLU A 68 2.34 -6.61 -0.72
N ALA A 69 1.96 -6.24 -1.94
CA ALA A 69 0.58 -5.85 -2.25
C ALA A 69 -0.41 -6.99 -2.01
N ALA A 70 -0.04 -8.22 -2.38
CA ALA A 70 -0.84 -9.40 -2.09
C ALA A 70 -0.98 -9.67 -0.58
N GLU A 71 0.11 -9.52 0.20
CA GLU A 71 0.06 -9.64 1.66
C GLU A 71 -0.79 -8.54 2.31
N ALA A 72 -0.70 -7.32 1.79
CA ALA A 72 -1.49 -6.18 2.24
C ALA A 72 -2.99 -6.38 1.99
N LEU A 73 -3.38 -6.86 0.80
CA LEU A 73 -4.76 -7.24 0.49
C LEU A 73 -5.27 -8.35 1.42
N GLY A 74 -4.45 -9.38 1.64
CA GLY A 74 -4.78 -10.44 2.61
C GLY A 74 -4.98 -9.91 4.03
N SER A 75 -4.22 -8.88 4.42
CA SER A 75 -4.35 -8.22 5.73
C SER A 75 -5.59 -7.32 5.81
N ILE A 76 -6.01 -6.66 4.73
CA ILE A 76 -7.24 -5.84 4.69
C ILE A 76 -8.49 -6.73 4.76
N ALA A 77 -8.45 -7.90 4.12
CA ALA A 77 -9.51 -8.93 4.18
C ALA A 77 -10.92 -8.41 3.83
N ASP A 78 -11.03 -7.56 2.82
CA ASP A 78 -12.33 -7.12 2.29
C ASP A 78 -12.80 -8.00 1.12
N ASP A 79 -14.07 -7.85 0.73
CA ASP A 79 -14.69 -8.67 -0.32
C ASP A 79 -13.94 -8.57 -1.67
N GLN A 80 -13.30 -7.43 -1.93
CA GLN A 80 -12.46 -7.23 -3.12
C GLN A 80 -11.18 -8.07 -3.05
N SER A 81 -10.53 -8.09 -1.89
CA SER A 81 -9.32 -8.89 -1.63
C SER A 81 -9.62 -10.39 -1.69
N VAL A 82 -10.77 -10.82 -1.18
CA VAL A 82 -11.22 -12.22 -1.27
C VAL A 82 -11.48 -12.64 -2.71
N SER A 83 -11.98 -11.74 -3.56
CA SER A 83 -12.24 -12.02 -4.98
C SER A 83 -10.97 -12.17 -5.83
N LEU A 84 -9.80 -11.87 -5.27
CA LEU A 84 -8.50 -11.97 -5.93
C LEU A 84 -7.74 -13.27 -5.61
N LEU A 85 -8.21 -14.05 -4.63
CA LEU A 85 -7.71 -15.39 -4.28
C LEU A 85 -8.26 -16.45 -5.26
#